data_AF-A0A7X6XA17-F1
#
_entry.id   AF-A0A7X6XA17-F1
#
_cell.length_a   1.000
_cell.length_b   1.000
_cell.length_c   1.000
_cell.angle_alpha   90.00
_cell.angle_beta   90.00
_cell.angle_gamma   90.00
#
_symmetry.space_group_name_H-M   'P 1'
#
loop_
_entity.id
_entity.type
_entity.pdbx_description
1 polymer ?
#
loop_
_entity_poly.entity_id
_entity_poly.type
_entity_poly.pdbx_seq_one_letter_code
_entity_poly.pdbx_strand_id
1 'polypeptide(L)'
;MKNLLKALVALLLVFALVACSTANNGGNNNNEPNNGNDNETPVELAQGVTDTEVLVANCAGTSGALATVGVPFNAGIEAYFKMINAEGGVNGRQIKFIHQDDEADPTKAITCAQSMVEDEKVFGFVGHFGTGSIVATYDYISEQGV
;
A
#
# COMPACT_ATOMS: atom_id res chain seq x y z
N MET A 1 32.53 -35.75 6.29
CA MET A 1 32.48 -34.76 5.18
C MET A 1 31.21 -33.90 5.13
N LYS A 2 30.08 -34.28 5.75
CA LYS A 2 28.85 -33.45 5.72
C LYS A 2 28.85 -32.28 6.74
N ASN A 3 29.65 -32.39 7.80
CA ASN A 3 29.76 -31.37 8.84
C ASN A 3 30.79 -30.28 8.47
N LEU A 4 31.66 -30.57 7.49
CA LEU A 4 32.63 -29.63 6.92
C LEU A 4 31.97 -28.66 5.94
N LEU A 5 30.91 -29.11 5.24
CA LEU A 5 30.13 -28.27 4.33
C LEU A 5 29.26 -27.25 5.07
N LYS A 6 28.73 -27.61 6.25
CA LYS A 6 27.98 -26.68 7.13
C LYS A 6 28.87 -25.58 7.71
N ALA A 7 30.12 -25.90 8.03
CA ALA A 7 31.10 -24.93 8.51
C ALA A 7 31.52 -23.93 7.41
N LEU A 8 31.52 -24.35 6.14
CA LEU A 8 31.86 -23.50 4.99
C LEU A 8 30.73 -22.54 4.57
N VAL A 9 29.47 -22.93 4.76
CA VAL A 9 28.30 -22.06 4.48
C VAL A 9 28.09 -21.02 5.58
N ALA A 10 28.44 -21.33 6.84
CA ALA A 10 28.36 -20.37 7.95
C ALA A 10 29.49 -19.32 7.92
N LEU A 11 30.63 -19.62 7.30
CA LEU A 11 31.79 -18.71 7.25
C LEU A 11 31.73 -17.68 6.09
N LEU A 12 30.82 -17.86 5.14
CA LEU A 12 30.60 -16.95 4.00
C LEU A 12 29.59 -15.82 4.27
N LEU A 13 28.89 -15.84 5.41
CA LEU A 13 27.91 -14.81 5.80
C LEU A 13 28.45 -13.76 6.79
N VAL A 14 29.73 -13.85 7.20
CA VAL A 14 30.34 -12.94 8.19
C VAL A 14 31.30 -11.91 7.54
N PHE A 15 31.46 -11.94 6.21
CA PHE A 15 32.40 -11.07 5.47
C PHE A 15 31.75 -9.94 4.64
N ALA A 16 30.67 -9.32 5.15
CA ALA A 16 30.09 -8.11 4.54
C ALA A 16 29.92 -6.93 5.51
N LEU A 17 30.68 -6.92 6.61
CA LEU A 17 30.91 -5.70 7.39
C LEU A 17 32.39 -5.35 7.31
N VAL A 18 32.70 -4.28 6.56
CA VAL A 18 33.73 -3.25 6.81
C VAL A 18 33.94 -2.52 5.47
N ALA A 19 33.17 -1.45 5.28
CA ALA A 19 33.57 -0.32 4.43
C ALA A 19 33.66 0.91 5.35
N CYS A 20 34.74 0.96 6.13
CA CYS A 20 35.18 2.21 6.74
C CYS A 20 35.90 3.00 5.65
N SER A 21 35.20 3.93 5.00
CA SER A 21 35.87 5.04 4.30
C SER A 21 36.15 6.16 5.30
N THR A 22 37.38 6.62 5.22
CA THR A 22 38.12 7.49 6.14
C THR A 22 37.60 8.92 6.22
N ALA A 23 37.93 9.55 7.35
CA ALA A 23 37.64 10.92 7.76
C ALA A 23 38.04 12.01 6.76
N ASN A 24 37.25 13.09 6.73
CA ASN A 24 37.77 14.43 6.49
C ASN A 24 37.34 15.36 7.63
N ASN A 25 38.32 16.11 8.11
CA ASN A 25 38.27 16.97 9.29
C ASN A 25 38.03 18.41 8.81
N GLY A 26 36.97 19.03 9.29
CA GLY A 26 36.60 20.40 8.95
C GLY A 26 35.73 20.97 10.06
N GLY A 27 36.37 21.34 11.17
CA GLY A 27 35.69 21.93 12.30
C GLY A 27 35.06 23.28 11.95
N ASN A 28 33.83 23.47 12.41
CA ASN A 28 33.36 24.78 12.83
C ASN A 28 32.51 24.59 14.10
N ASN A 29 33.09 25.00 15.22
CA ASN A 29 32.47 24.91 16.54
C ASN A 29 31.48 26.05 16.72
N ASN A 30 30.19 25.77 16.54
CA ASN A 30 29.15 26.57 17.15
C ASN A 30 28.46 25.69 18.20
N ASN A 31 28.92 25.85 19.45
CA ASN A 31 28.25 25.31 20.62
C ASN A 31 26.92 26.04 20.80
N GLU A 32 25.84 25.43 20.34
CA GLU A 32 24.48 25.81 20.70
C GLU A 32 23.90 24.68 21.56
N PRO A 33 23.40 24.95 22.78
CA PRO A 33 22.83 23.91 23.62
C PRO A 33 21.56 23.38 22.94
N ASN A 34 21.58 22.11 22.50
CA ASN A 34 20.39 21.41 22.05
C ASN A 34 19.47 21.18 23.25
N ASN A 35 18.57 22.14 23.49
CA ASN A 35 17.47 22.00 24.43
C ASN A 35 16.45 21.04 23.82
N GLY A 36 16.15 19.95 24.52
CA GLY A 36 15.30 18.85 24.08
C GLY A 36 13.88 19.30 23.78
N ASN A 37 13.66 19.67 22.52
CA ASN A 37 12.37 20.01 21.95
C ASN A 37 12.14 19.11 20.73
N ASP A 38 12.04 17.81 20.97
CA ASP A 38 11.42 16.81 20.11
C ASP A 38 9.91 17.10 19.96
N ASN A 39 9.62 18.27 19.39
CA ASN A 39 8.34 18.56 18.77
C ASN A 39 8.26 17.72 17.49
N GLU A 40 7.90 16.44 17.63
CA GLU A 40 7.54 15.62 16.50
C GLU A 40 6.43 16.35 15.74
N THR A 41 6.73 16.74 14.50
CA THR A 41 5.73 17.35 13.63
C THR A 41 4.65 16.30 13.42
N PRO A 42 3.36 16.59 13.67
CA PRO A 42 2.30 15.61 13.48
C PRO A 42 2.41 15.01 12.08
N VAL A 43 2.56 13.70 11.99
CA VAL A 43 2.58 13.00 10.70
C VAL A 43 1.19 13.12 10.11
N GLU A 44 1.05 13.94 9.08
CA GLU A 44 -0.19 14.03 8.31
C GLU A 44 -0.36 12.72 7.54
N LEU A 45 -1.41 11.96 7.87
CA LEU A 45 -1.72 10.71 7.18
C LEU A 45 -2.37 11.02 5.83
N ALA A 46 -2.02 10.23 4.82
CA ALA A 46 -2.68 10.27 3.52
C ALA A 46 -4.17 9.93 3.65
N GLN A 47 -4.98 10.36 2.68
CA GLN A 47 -6.38 9.99 2.59
C GLN A 47 -6.56 8.47 2.72
N GLY A 48 -7.61 8.03 3.43
CA GLY A 48 -7.93 6.62 3.62
C GLY A 48 -6.97 5.85 4.52
N VAL A 49 -5.94 6.50 5.07
CA VAL A 49 -5.05 5.93 6.09
C VAL A 49 -5.43 6.52 7.44
N THR A 50 -5.76 5.64 8.39
CA THR A 50 -5.96 6.00 9.79
C THR A 50 -4.87 5.39 10.67
N ASP A 51 -4.97 5.56 11.98
CA ASP A 51 -4.07 4.88 12.91
C ASP A 51 -4.23 3.35 12.88
N THR A 52 -5.41 2.86 12.45
CA THR A 52 -5.77 1.44 12.53
C THR A 52 -6.10 0.80 11.19
N GLU A 53 -6.36 1.57 10.14
CA GLU A 53 -6.87 1.06 8.87
C GLU A 53 -6.22 1.71 7.64
N VAL A 54 -6.18 0.97 6.54
CA VAL A 54 -5.96 1.48 5.19
C VAL A 54 -7.18 1.09 4.35
N LEU A 55 -7.93 2.09 3.88
CA LEU A 55 -9.11 1.90 3.05
C LEU A 55 -8.70 1.77 1.59
N VAL A 56 -9.05 0.68 0.94
CA VAL A 56 -8.85 0.49 -0.51
C VAL A 56 -10.16 0.06 -1.14
N ALA A 57 -10.34 0.35 -2.42
CA ALA A 57 -11.58 -0.01 -3.10
C ALA A 57 -11.41 -0.53 -4.51
N ASN A 58 -12.47 -1.11 -5.05
CA ASN A 58 -12.66 -1.20 -6.48
C ASN A 58 -14.11 -0.93 -6.90
N CYS A 59 -14.24 -0.39 -8.11
CA CYS A 59 -15.43 -0.50 -8.92
C CYS A 59 -15.18 -1.63 -9.93
N ALA A 60 -15.99 -2.68 -9.94
CA ALA A 60 -15.72 -3.81 -10.83
C ALA A 60 -17.00 -4.55 -11.17
N GLY A 61 -17.12 -4.99 -12.41
CA GLY A 61 -18.26 -5.81 -12.82
C GLY A 61 -18.25 -7.16 -12.11
N THR A 62 -19.11 -7.34 -11.11
CA THR A 62 -19.33 -8.61 -10.39
C THR A 62 -20.70 -9.21 -10.65
N SER A 63 -21.54 -8.53 -11.44
CA SER A 63 -22.73 -9.10 -12.04
C SER A 63 -22.65 -9.12 -13.58
N GLY A 64 -23.78 -9.47 -14.22
CA GLY A 64 -23.89 -9.49 -15.68
C GLY A 64 -22.89 -10.43 -16.36
N ALA A 65 -22.39 -10.01 -17.52
CA ALA A 65 -21.50 -10.81 -18.36
C ALA A 65 -20.12 -11.06 -17.71
N LEU A 66 -19.69 -10.19 -16.81
CA LEU A 66 -18.38 -10.30 -16.16
C LEU A 66 -18.42 -11.01 -14.80
N ALA A 67 -19.60 -11.41 -14.30
CA ALA A 67 -19.74 -12.08 -12.99
C ALA A 67 -18.81 -13.29 -12.81
N THR A 68 -18.66 -14.11 -13.86
CA THR A 68 -17.80 -15.32 -13.82
C THR A 68 -16.31 -15.01 -13.65
N VAL A 69 -15.90 -13.76 -13.90
CA VAL A 69 -14.53 -13.27 -13.70
C VAL A 69 -14.45 -12.41 -12.45
N GLY A 70 -15.33 -11.42 -12.30
CA GLY A 70 -15.29 -10.43 -11.22
C GLY A 70 -15.49 -11.04 -9.83
N VAL A 71 -16.44 -11.96 -9.68
CA VAL A 71 -16.70 -12.61 -8.37
C VAL A 71 -15.48 -13.36 -7.84
N PRO A 72 -14.87 -14.30 -8.57
CA PRO A 72 -13.67 -14.97 -8.08
C PRO A 72 -12.45 -14.04 -7.98
N PHE A 73 -12.39 -12.98 -8.80
CA PHE A 73 -11.33 -11.97 -8.71
C PHE A 73 -11.38 -11.22 -7.37
N ASN A 74 -12.55 -10.72 -6.97
CA ASN A 74 -12.74 -10.08 -5.66
C ASN A 74 -12.52 -11.04 -4.50
N ALA A 75 -12.99 -12.28 -4.61
CA ALA A 75 -12.73 -13.30 -3.59
C ALA A 75 -11.23 -13.54 -3.37
N GLY A 76 -10.42 -13.47 -4.43
CA GLY A 76 -8.96 -13.55 -4.35
C GLY A 76 -8.34 -12.36 -3.62
N ILE A 77 -8.80 -11.14 -3.92
CA ILE A 77 -8.35 -9.90 -3.25
C ILE A 77 -8.66 -9.97 -1.76
N GLU A 78 -9.91 -10.31 -1.40
CA GLU A 78 -10.35 -10.43 -0.01
C GLU A 78 -9.58 -11.51 0.74
N ALA A 79 -9.36 -12.68 0.12
CA ALA A 79 -8.57 -13.74 0.71
C ALA A 79 -7.13 -13.30 1.01
N TYR A 80 -6.51 -12.56 0.09
CA TYR A 80 -5.17 -12.03 0.26
C TYR A 80 -5.10 -10.98 1.37
N PHE A 81 -6.00 -10.00 1.37
CA PHE A 81 -6.05 -9.00 2.44
C PHE A 81 -6.36 -9.61 3.80
N LYS A 82 -7.21 -10.64 3.86
CA LYS A 82 -7.45 -11.39 5.09
C LYS A 82 -6.18 -12.05 5.61
N MET A 83 -5.36 -12.63 4.74
CA MET A 83 -4.06 -13.20 5.12
C MET A 83 -3.13 -12.12 5.68
N ILE A 84 -2.97 -11.00 4.98
CA ILE A 84 -2.12 -9.88 5.43
C ILE A 84 -2.61 -9.32 6.78
N ASN A 85 -3.91 -9.12 6.93
CA ASN A 85 -4.52 -8.65 8.17
C ASN A 85 -4.35 -9.64 9.33
N ALA A 86 -4.29 -10.94 9.06
CA ALA A 86 -4.01 -11.96 10.07
C ALA A 86 -2.54 -11.96 10.51
N GLU A 87 -1.64 -11.43 9.67
CA GLU A 87 -0.20 -11.26 9.95
C GLU A 87 0.14 -9.91 10.61
N GLY A 88 -0.88 -9.13 10.99
CA GLY A 88 -0.73 -7.83 11.66
C GLY A 88 -0.90 -6.62 10.75
N GLY A 89 -1.32 -6.82 9.50
CA GLY A 89 -1.63 -5.74 8.57
C GLY A 89 -0.39 -5.03 8.03
N VAL A 90 -0.59 -3.84 7.48
CA VAL A 90 0.49 -3.00 6.92
C VAL A 90 0.84 -1.92 7.94
N ASN A 91 2.05 -1.96 8.49
CA ASN A 91 2.47 -1.05 9.57
C ASN A 91 1.47 -1.04 10.74
N GLY A 92 0.95 -2.21 11.11
CA GLY A 92 -0.06 -2.36 12.18
C GLY A 92 -1.49 -1.96 11.80
N ARG A 93 -1.74 -1.59 10.54
CA ARG A 93 -3.06 -1.17 10.04
C ARG A 93 -3.74 -2.27 9.26
N GLN A 94 -5.02 -2.48 9.52
CA GLN A 94 -5.83 -3.44 8.78
C GLN A 94 -6.25 -2.87 7.44
N ILE A 95 -6.10 -3.67 6.38
CA ILE A 95 -6.62 -3.33 5.06
C ILE A 95 -8.12 -3.56 5.07
N LYS A 96 -8.91 -2.53 4.75
CA LYS A 96 -10.36 -2.65 4.53
C LYS A 96 -10.65 -2.44 3.06
N PHE A 97 -11.19 -3.46 2.43
CA PHE A 97 -11.54 -3.46 1.02
C PHE A 97 -13.03 -3.16 0.83
N ILE A 98 -13.33 -2.16 0.00
CA ILE A 98 -14.68 -1.75 -0.36
C ILE A 98 -14.90 -2.08 -1.83
N HIS A 99 -15.95 -2.84 -2.12
CA HIS A 99 -16.31 -3.19 -3.48
C HIS A 99 -17.68 -2.61 -3.82
N GLN A 100 -17.80 -2.03 -5.01
CA GLN A 100 -19.07 -1.72 -5.63
C GLN A 100 -19.14 -2.29 -7.06
N ASP A 101 -20.26 -2.96 -7.36
CA ASP A 101 -20.55 -3.48 -8.68
C ASP A 101 -20.94 -2.33 -9.62
N ASP A 102 -20.10 -2.09 -10.63
CA ASP A 102 -20.37 -1.10 -11.69
C ASP A 102 -21.00 -1.74 -12.94
N GLU A 103 -21.25 -3.06 -12.92
CA GLU A 103 -21.80 -3.84 -14.03
C GLU A 103 -20.99 -3.76 -15.33
N ALA A 104 -19.73 -3.33 -15.25
CA ALA A 104 -18.90 -2.96 -16.40
C ALA A 104 -19.48 -1.82 -17.27
N ASP A 105 -20.32 -0.98 -16.67
CA ASP A 105 -20.88 0.21 -17.29
C ASP A 105 -20.02 1.45 -16.96
N PRO A 106 -19.49 2.17 -17.97
CA PRO A 106 -18.65 3.36 -17.76
C PRO A 106 -19.31 4.47 -16.92
N THR A 107 -20.63 4.62 -17.00
CA THR A 107 -21.36 5.67 -16.25
C THR A 107 -21.47 5.28 -14.78
N LYS A 108 -21.78 4.01 -14.49
CA LYS A 108 -21.76 3.49 -13.12
C LYS A 108 -20.36 3.51 -12.53
N ALA A 109 -19.34 3.22 -13.34
CA ALA A 109 -17.95 3.23 -12.92
C ALA A 109 -17.48 4.61 -12.45
N ILE A 110 -17.81 5.69 -13.19
CA ILE A 110 -17.44 7.05 -12.76
C ILE A 110 -18.16 7.48 -11.48
N THR A 111 -19.45 7.17 -11.34
CA THR A 111 -20.19 7.46 -10.10
C THR A 111 -19.64 6.66 -8.92
N CYS A 112 -19.28 5.39 -9.13
CA CYS A 112 -18.61 4.59 -8.12
C CYS A 112 -17.27 5.19 -7.74
N ALA A 113 -16.41 5.56 -8.71
CA ALA A 113 -15.11 6.12 -8.43
C ALA A 113 -15.21 7.43 -7.63
N GLN A 114 -16.17 8.29 -7.98
CA GLN A 114 -16.46 9.51 -7.25
C GLN A 114 -16.85 9.23 -5.80
N SER A 115 -17.76 8.29 -5.56
CA SER A 115 -18.16 7.94 -4.19
C SER A 115 -16.99 7.34 -3.38
N MET A 116 -16.15 6.49 -3.99
CA MET A 116 -14.98 5.92 -3.32
C MET A 116 -13.96 7.01 -2.93
N VAL A 117 -13.75 8.01 -3.78
CA VAL A 117 -12.77 9.09 -3.53
C VAL A 117 -13.33 10.14 -2.57
N GLU A 118 -14.57 10.58 -2.78
CA GLU A 118 -15.14 11.75 -2.09
C GLU A 118 -15.85 11.39 -0.78
N ASP A 119 -16.61 10.28 -0.78
CA ASP A 119 -17.42 9.86 0.37
C ASP A 119 -16.65 8.89 1.26
N GLU A 120 -16.19 7.77 0.69
CA GLU A 120 -15.46 6.73 1.43
C GLU A 120 -14.00 7.13 1.70
N LYS A 121 -13.48 8.12 0.96
CA LYS A 121 -12.13 8.66 1.11
C LYS A 121 -11.07 7.57 1.11
N VAL A 122 -11.11 6.69 0.11
CA VAL A 122 -10.17 5.58 0.01
C VAL A 122 -8.75 6.06 -0.26
N PHE A 123 -7.77 5.31 0.23
CA PHE A 123 -6.35 5.53 -0.03
C PHE A 123 -5.97 5.20 -1.47
N GLY A 124 -6.65 4.23 -2.08
CA GLY A 124 -6.39 3.86 -3.46
C GLY A 124 -7.31 2.78 -4.00
N PHE A 125 -7.28 2.63 -5.32
CA PHE A 125 -8.01 1.58 -6.03
C PHE A 125 -7.15 0.32 -6.19
N VAL A 126 -7.63 -0.84 -5.73
CA VAL A 126 -6.96 -2.14 -5.86
C VAL A 126 -7.87 -3.13 -6.58
N GLY A 127 -7.40 -3.66 -7.71
CA GLY A 127 -8.19 -4.59 -8.50
C GLY A 127 -9.40 -3.92 -9.18
N HIS A 128 -9.28 -2.66 -9.55
CA HIS A 128 -10.24 -2.00 -10.45
C HIS A 128 -10.26 -2.75 -11.79
N PHE A 129 -11.44 -3.18 -12.22
CA PHE A 129 -11.57 -4.19 -13.28
C PHE A 129 -12.68 -3.82 -14.26
N GLY A 130 -12.44 -4.14 -15.54
CA GLY A 130 -13.30 -3.82 -16.68
C GLY A 130 -12.66 -2.73 -17.53
N THR A 131 -12.31 -3.02 -18.78
CA THR A 131 -11.60 -2.06 -19.66
C THR A 131 -12.39 -0.76 -19.84
N GLY A 132 -13.71 -0.85 -20.04
CA GLY A 132 -14.58 0.33 -20.16
C GLY A 132 -14.62 1.15 -18.89
N SER A 133 -14.73 0.50 -17.73
CA SER A 133 -14.69 1.14 -16.41
C SER A 133 -13.36 1.85 -16.17
N ILE A 134 -12.23 1.16 -16.38
CA ILE A 134 -10.89 1.72 -16.16
C ILE A 134 -10.63 2.94 -17.06
N VAL A 135 -10.99 2.85 -18.35
CA VAL A 135 -10.82 3.98 -19.27
C VAL A 135 -11.65 5.18 -18.84
N ALA A 136 -12.85 4.96 -18.29
CA ALA A 136 -13.74 6.05 -17.87
C ALA A 136 -13.30 6.72 -16.56
N THR A 137 -12.59 6.01 -15.69
CA THR A 137 -12.26 6.49 -14.34
C THR A 137 -10.80 6.92 -14.19
N TYR A 138 -9.90 6.48 -15.06
CA TYR A 138 -8.45 6.68 -14.91
C TYR A 138 -8.06 8.15 -14.71
N ASP A 139 -8.51 9.04 -15.59
CA ASP A 139 -8.13 10.46 -15.52
C ASP A 139 -8.65 11.09 -14.22
N TYR A 140 -9.91 10.81 -13.85
CA TYR A 140 -10.49 11.30 -12.59
C TYR A 140 -9.69 10.83 -11.37
N ILE A 141 -9.45 9.52 -11.25
CA ILE A 141 -8.72 8.94 -10.12
C ILE A 141 -7.29 9.54 -10.03
N SER A 142 -6.60 9.64 -11.17
CA SER A 142 -5.26 10.21 -11.24
C SER A 142 -5.21 11.70 -10.89
N GLU A 143 -6.21 12.49 -11.30
CA GLU A 143 -6.32 13.91 -10.96
C GLU A 143 -6.58 14.15 -9.48
N GLN A 144 -7.31 13.23 -8.81
CA GLN A 144 -7.53 13.28 -7.37
C GLN A 144 -6.31 12.79 -6.55
N GLY A 145 -5.32 12.18 -7.20
CA GLY A 145 -4.13 11.67 -6.53
C GLY A 145 -4.37 10.43 -5.67
N VAL A 146 -5.36 9.62 -6.05
CA VAL A 146 -5.78 8.36 -5.39
C VAL A 146 -5.39 7.15 -6.24
#